data_AF-R7MC91-F1
#
_entry.id   AF-R7MC91-F1
#
_cell.length_a   1.000
_cell.length_b   1.000
_cell.length_c   1.000
_cell.angle_alpha   90.00
_cell.angle_beta   90.00
_cell.angle_gamma   90.00
#
_symmetry.space_group_name_H-M   'P 1'
#
loop_
_entity.id
_entity.type
_entity.pdbx_description
1 polymer ?
#
loop_
_entity_poly.entity_id
_entity_poly.type
_entity_poly.pdbx_seq_one_letter_code
_entity_poly.pdbx_strand_id
1 'polypeptide(L)'
;MPTNIRIRRGKKANLPKSAPSGMPLWCEDTKELYIGTGTGVQIIHTYDADTVDGYHASSFLQSSKQFIIVSGANTGTTTYVYPPDGYAMSNLVAFIPSIRVIHYNGDVDKNDSMYCNWGKEDTRIRISCYNSEQRANPQCNYLAVWRK
;
A
#
# COMPACT_ATOMS: atom_id res chain seq x y z
N MET A 1 33.31 -27.64 33.11
CA MET A 1 32.12 -26.91 33.60
C MET A 1 31.89 -25.74 32.66
N PRO A 2 30.80 -25.70 31.89
CA PRO A 2 30.54 -24.56 31.00
C PRO A 2 30.20 -23.32 31.82
N THR A 3 30.85 -22.20 31.50
CA THR A 3 30.55 -20.90 32.12
C THR A 3 29.32 -20.32 31.43
N ASN A 4 28.20 -20.30 32.14
CA ASN A 4 26.96 -19.73 31.61
C ASN A 4 26.85 -18.26 32.00
N ILE A 5 26.71 -17.38 31.01
CA ILE A 5 26.42 -15.96 31.25
C ILE A 5 25.01 -15.86 31.84
N ARG A 6 24.90 -15.20 32.99
CA ARG A 6 23.62 -14.92 33.65
C ARG A 6 23.35 -13.44 33.61
N ILE A 7 22.21 -13.06 33.04
CA ILE A 7 21.70 -11.69 33.08
C ILE A 7 20.76 -11.49 34.27
N ARG A 8 20.62 -10.25 34.70
CA ARG A 8 19.69 -9.88 35.77
C ARG A 8 18.26 -10.15 35.28
N ARG A 9 17.48 -10.85 36.10
CA ARG A 9 16.16 -11.36 35.70
C ARG A 9 15.14 -11.32 36.83
N GLY A 10 13.86 -11.26 36.49
CA GLY A 10 12.74 -11.24 37.43
C GLY A 10 11.39 -11.01 36.75
N LYS A 11 10.35 -10.69 37.53
CA LYS A 11 9.02 -10.31 37.00
C LYS A 11 9.04 -8.89 36.42
N LYS A 12 8.26 -8.60 35.38
CA LYS A 12 8.13 -7.26 34.77
C LYS A 12 7.68 -6.20 35.77
N ALA A 13 6.80 -6.55 36.72
CA ALA A 13 6.36 -5.66 37.79
C ALA A 13 7.52 -5.16 38.69
N ASN A 14 8.64 -5.88 38.72
CA ASN A 14 9.83 -5.54 39.50
C ASN A 14 10.95 -4.95 38.63
N LEU A 15 10.66 -4.57 37.37
CA LEU A 15 11.64 -3.92 36.50
C LEU A 15 12.03 -2.57 37.12
N PRO A 16 13.34 -2.27 37.26
CA PRO A 16 13.77 -1.00 37.84
C PRO A 16 13.35 0.16 36.92
N LYS A 17 13.06 1.33 37.52
CA LYS A 17 12.72 2.54 36.77
C LYS A 17 13.87 3.04 35.88
N SER A 18 15.11 2.72 36.24
CA SER A 18 16.31 3.03 35.46
C SER A 18 17.40 1.97 35.67
N ALA A 19 18.30 1.85 34.70
CA ALA A 19 19.50 1.02 34.80
C ALA A 19 20.67 1.66 34.03
N PRO A 20 21.92 1.36 34.37
CA PRO A 20 23.09 1.83 33.63
C PRO A 20 22.98 1.54 32.13
N SER A 21 23.51 2.46 31.31
CA SER A 21 23.51 2.31 29.86
C SER A 21 24.15 0.98 29.46
N GLY A 22 23.44 0.19 28.66
CA GLY A 22 23.91 -1.11 28.17
C GLY A 22 23.66 -2.31 29.09
N MET A 23 23.06 -2.12 30.28
CA MET A 23 22.77 -3.24 31.19
C MET A 23 21.59 -4.10 30.68
N PRO A 24 21.79 -5.41 30.40
CA PRO A 24 20.70 -6.28 29.99
C PRO A 24 19.85 -6.76 31.18
N LEU A 25 18.54 -6.76 30.99
CA LEU A 25 17.52 -7.11 31.98
C LEU A 25 16.49 -8.05 31.35
N TRP A 26 16.18 -9.17 31.99
CA TRP A 26 15.23 -10.16 31.46
C TRP A 26 13.97 -10.28 32.32
N CYS A 27 12.81 -10.14 31.69
CA CYS A 27 11.52 -10.39 32.32
C CYS A 27 11.09 -11.84 32.09
N GLU A 28 11.11 -12.66 33.14
CA GLU A 28 10.85 -14.09 33.05
C GLU A 28 9.38 -14.43 32.78
N ASP A 29 8.47 -13.56 33.18
CA ASP A 29 7.02 -13.67 33.02
C ASP A 29 6.59 -13.31 31.60
N THR A 30 7.02 -12.16 31.08
CA THR A 30 6.64 -11.68 29.75
C THR A 30 7.55 -12.15 28.63
N LYS A 31 8.70 -12.76 28.95
CA LYS A 31 9.73 -13.18 27.99
C LYS A 31 10.30 -12.01 27.18
N GLU A 32 10.36 -10.84 27.79
CA GLU A 32 10.88 -9.63 27.18
C GLU A 32 12.31 -9.35 27.65
N LEU A 33 13.17 -8.91 26.72
CA LEU A 33 14.51 -8.43 27.01
C LEU A 33 14.49 -6.90 27.04
N TYR A 34 15.17 -6.31 28.02
CA TYR A 34 15.29 -4.88 28.23
C TYR A 34 16.77 -4.46 28.33
N ILE A 35 17.06 -3.20 28.01
CA ILE A 35 18.37 -2.57 28.15
C ILE A 35 18.26 -1.26 28.93
N GLY A 36 19.21 -1.03 29.83
CA GLY A 36 19.33 0.25 30.52
C GLY A 36 19.83 1.34 29.56
N THR A 37 19.35 2.58 29.75
CA THR A 37 19.76 3.76 28.97
C THR A 37 20.55 4.78 29.81
N GLY A 38 20.81 4.48 31.08
CA GLY A 38 21.38 5.40 32.07
C GLY A 38 20.33 6.21 32.82
N THR A 39 19.25 6.62 32.13
CA THR A 39 18.15 7.40 32.72
C THR A 39 16.83 6.62 32.81
N GLY A 40 16.74 5.48 32.13
CA GLY A 40 15.56 4.63 32.10
C GLY A 40 15.91 3.20 31.71
N VAL A 41 14.89 2.45 31.33
CA VAL A 41 14.99 1.10 30.77
C VAL A 41 14.12 1.05 29.52
N GLN A 42 14.65 0.50 28.42
CA GLN A 42 13.91 0.29 27.17
C GLN A 42 13.83 -1.18 26.83
N ILE A 43 12.69 -1.58 26.26
CA ILE A 43 12.50 -2.93 25.74
C ILE A 43 13.28 -3.09 24.43
N ILE A 44 14.00 -4.20 24.29
CA ILE A 44 14.53 -4.65 23.02
C ILE A 44 13.40 -5.42 22.34
N HIS A 45 12.71 -4.75 21.42
CA HIS A 45 11.61 -5.34 20.68
C HIS A 45 12.10 -6.47 19.77
N THR A 46 11.30 -7.53 19.64
CA THR A 46 11.27 -8.30 18.40
C THR A 46 10.36 -7.51 17.47
N TYR A 47 10.93 -6.87 16.44
CA TYR A 47 10.11 -6.17 15.47
C TYR A 47 9.32 -7.22 14.67
N ASP A 48 8.05 -7.41 15.01
CA ASP A 48 7.11 -8.03 14.10
C ASP A 48 6.76 -6.99 13.04
N ALA A 49 7.05 -7.30 11.78
CA ALA A 49 6.79 -6.44 10.63
C ALA A 49 5.32 -6.00 10.52
N ASP A 50 4.39 -6.73 11.15
CA ASP A 50 2.96 -6.43 11.19
C ASP A 50 2.57 -5.44 12.32
N THR A 51 3.42 -5.26 13.34
CA THR A 51 3.11 -4.41 14.52
C THR A 51 3.85 -3.07 14.55
N VAL A 52 4.90 -2.92 13.75
CA VAL A 52 5.50 -1.61 13.52
C VAL A 52 4.51 -0.88 12.62
N ASP A 53 3.94 0.19 13.15
CA ASP A 53 3.15 1.15 12.42
C ASP A 53 3.70 1.31 11.01
N GLY A 54 2.81 1.43 10.01
CA GLY A 54 3.18 1.43 8.59
C GLY A 54 4.32 2.39 8.22
N TYR A 55 4.80 3.26 9.12
CA TYR A 55 6.05 4.01 9.07
C TYR A 55 7.32 3.17 8.85
N HIS A 56 7.61 2.12 9.63
CA HIS A 56 8.84 1.31 9.39
C HIS A 56 8.65 0.24 8.31
N ALA A 57 7.44 -0.27 8.08
CA ALA A 57 7.14 -1.02 6.86
C ALA A 57 7.25 -0.11 5.61
N SER A 58 6.90 1.18 5.73
CA SER A 58 7.04 2.15 4.65
C SER A 58 8.51 2.47 4.34
N SER A 59 9.44 2.36 5.29
CA SER A 59 10.87 2.56 5.01
C SER A 59 11.46 1.37 4.23
N PHE A 60 11.00 0.14 4.48
CA PHE A 60 11.34 -1.03 3.66
C PHE A 60 10.69 -0.95 2.26
N LEU A 61 9.43 -0.52 2.18
CA LEU A 61 8.72 -0.29 0.91
C LEU A 61 9.29 0.92 0.13
N GLN A 62 9.86 1.94 0.79
CA GLN A 62 10.55 3.06 0.16
C GLN A 62 11.90 2.63 -0.45
N SER A 63 12.59 1.65 0.13
CA SER A 63 13.82 1.08 -0.45
C SER A 63 13.55 0.23 -1.70
N SER A 64 12.33 -0.24 -1.90
CA SER A 64 11.94 -1.07 -3.04
C SER A 64 10.86 -0.37 -3.87
N LYS A 65 11.25 0.48 -4.84
CA LYS A 65 10.42 0.87 -6.00
C LYS A 65 8.91 0.92 -5.69
N GLN A 66 8.51 1.88 -4.84
CA GLN A 66 7.18 1.91 -4.24
C GLN A 66 6.10 1.93 -5.33
N PHE A 67 5.14 1.00 -5.25
CA PHE A 67 3.97 1.03 -6.10
C PHE A 67 3.05 2.16 -5.64
N ILE A 68 2.55 2.96 -6.58
CA ILE A 68 1.47 3.91 -6.34
C ILE A 68 0.22 3.41 -7.08
N ILE A 69 -0.88 3.32 -6.34
CA ILE A 69 -2.20 2.96 -6.88
C ILE A 69 -3.02 4.25 -6.97
N VAL A 70 -3.51 4.57 -8.17
CA VAL A 70 -4.37 5.72 -8.42
C VAL A 70 -5.69 5.23 -9.03
N SER A 71 -6.80 5.72 -8.49
CA SER A 71 -8.13 5.43 -9.00
C SER A 71 -8.93 6.70 -9.23
N GLY A 72 -9.83 6.68 -10.20
CA GLY A 72 -10.70 7.80 -10.49
C GLY A 72 -11.86 7.41 -11.38
N ALA A 73 -12.66 8.42 -11.75
CA ALA A 73 -13.75 8.27 -12.70
C ALA A 73 -13.74 9.41 -13.70
N ASN A 74 -13.97 9.08 -14.98
CA ASN A 74 -14.06 10.03 -16.07
C ASN A 74 -15.42 9.90 -16.78
N THR A 75 -15.86 10.98 -17.41
CA THR A 75 -17.09 10.99 -18.23
C THR A 75 -16.71 11.24 -19.69
N GLY A 76 -17.31 10.48 -20.59
CA GLY A 76 -17.10 10.56 -22.04
C GLY A 76 -16.80 9.22 -22.67
N THR A 77 -17.08 9.12 -23.97
CA THR A 77 -16.83 7.91 -24.78
C THR A 77 -15.34 7.57 -24.85
N THR A 78 -14.50 8.59 -25.01
CA THR A 78 -13.04 8.46 -24.93
C THR A 78 -12.53 9.39 -23.84
N THR A 79 -11.80 8.83 -22.88
CA THR A 79 -11.24 9.59 -21.77
C THR A 79 -9.77 9.25 -21.56
N TYR A 80 -9.06 10.09 -20.82
CA TYR A 80 -7.63 9.97 -20.65
C TYR A 80 -7.25 9.93 -19.17
N VAL A 81 -6.24 9.12 -18.87
CA VAL A 81 -5.59 9.08 -17.56
C VAL A 81 -4.12 9.39 -17.77
N TYR A 82 -3.63 10.39 -17.05
CA TYR A 82 -2.25 10.83 -17.12
C TYR A 82 -1.44 10.17 -15.99
N PRO A 83 -0.13 9.96 -16.20
CA PRO A 83 0.77 9.58 -15.11
C PRO A 83 0.65 10.56 -13.94
N PRO A 84 0.75 10.09 -12.68
CA PRO A 84 0.85 10.94 -11.51
C PRO A 84 2.10 11.83 -11.56
N ASP A 85 2.13 12.87 -10.74
CA ASP A 85 3.26 13.80 -10.74
C ASP A 85 4.61 13.10 -10.49
N GLY A 86 5.59 13.39 -11.34
CA GLY A 86 6.88 12.73 -11.34
C GLY A 86 6.90 11.28 -11.84
N TYR A 87 5.83 10.76 -12.46
CA TYR A 87 5.78 9.46 -13.15
C TYR A 87 5.68 9.65 -14.67
N ALA A 88 6.18 8.66 -15.42
CA ALA A 88 6.02 8.58 -16.86
C ALA A 88 5.24 7.30 -17.26
N MET A 89 4.81 7.20 -18.52
CA MET A 89 4.14 6.00 -19.04
C MET A 89 5.02 4.74 -19.02
N SER A 90 6.34 4.89 -18.91
CA SER A 90 7.28 3.79 -18.68
C SER A 90 7.13 3.19 -17.26
N ASN A 91 6.58 3.94 -16.31
CA ASN A 91 6.34 3.50 -14.94
C ASN A 91 5.00 2.78 -14.77
N LEU A 92 4.14 2.72 -15.80
CA LEU A 92 2.88 2.00 -15.71
C LEU A 92 3.14 0.49 -15.62
N VAL A 93 2.60 -0.15 -14.58
CA VAL A 93 2.71 -1.60 -14.36
C VAL A 93 1.41 -2.31 -14.73
N ALA A 94 0.28 -1.78 -14.28
CA ALA A 94 -1.02 -2.38 -14.52
C ALA A 94 -2.09 -1.29 -14.64
N PHE A 95 -3.11 -1.57 -15.45
CA PHE A 95 -4.26 -0.70 -15.62
C PHE A 95 -5.51 -1.53 -15.88
N ILE A 96 -6.60 -1.20 -15.19
CA ILE A 96 -7.90 -1.83 -15.39
C ILE A 96 -8.96 -0.72 -15.48
N PRO A 97 -9.63 -0.56 -16.64
CA PRO A 97 -10.85 0.23 -16.74
C PRO A 97 -12.07 -0.62 -16.38
N SER A 98 -13.14 0.04 -15.95
CA SER A 98 -14.46 -0.55 -15.80
C SER A 98 -15.54 0.45 -16.19
N ILE A 99 -16.71 -0.07 -16.54
CA ILE A 99 -17.90 0.73 -16.79
C ILE A 99 -18.45 1.18 -15.44
N ARG A 100 -18.73 2.47 -15.31
CA ARG A 100 -19.41 3.05 -14.13
C ARG A 100 -20.87 3.33 -14.42
N VAL A 101 -21.16 3.98 -15.54
CA VAL A 101 -22.52 4.30 -16.00
C VAL A 101 -22.58 4.18 -17.51
N ILE A 102 -23.64 3.55 -18.01
CA ILE A 102 -23.95 3.50 -19.44
C ILE A 102 -25.44 3.77 -19.66
N HIS A 103 -25.77 4.46 -20.74
CA HIS A 103 -27.14 4.87 -21.05
C HIS A 103 -27.53 4.37 -22.44
N TYR A 104 -28.50 3.46 -22.48
CA TYR A 104 -29.09 2.95 -23.71
C TYR A 104 -30.16 3.92 -24.23
N ASN A 105 -30.26 4.05 -25.55
CA ASN A 105 -31.26 4.87 -26.23
C ASN A 105 -32.49 4.06 -26.64
N GLY A 106 -32.38 2.73 -26.73
CA GLY A 106 -33.46 1.81 -27.07
C GLY A 106 -33.46 0.56 -26.19
N ASP A 107 -34.13 -0.47 -26.71
CA ASP A 107 -34.19 -1.79 -26.09
C ASP A 107 -32.86 -2.51 -26.28
N VAL A 108 -32.28 -3.01 -25.19
CA VAL A 108 -31.05 -3.81 -25.26
C VAL A 108 -31.38 -5.18 -25.83
N ASP A 109 -31.19 -5.34 -27.14
CA ASP A 109 -31.54 -6.55 -27.87
C ASP A 109 -30.28 -7.32 -28.35
N LYS A 110 -30.47 -8.36 -29.16
CA LYS A 110 -29.38 -9.24 -29.62
C LYS A 110 -28.43 -8.57 -30.63
N ASN A 111 -28.66 -7.32 -31.01
CA ASN A 111 -27.84 -6.56 -31.95
C ASN A 111 -26.90 -5.55 -31.26
N ASP A 112 -27.01 -5.40 -29.93
CA ASP A 112 -26.22 -4.42 -29.19
C ASP A 112 -24.82 -4.89 -28.81
N SER A 113 -23.90 -3.94 -28.75
CA SER A 113 -22.52 -4.18 -28.32
C SER A 113 -22.09 -3.15 -27.28
N MET A 114 -21.40 -3.63 -26.24
CA MET A 114 -20.84 -2.82 -25.17
C MET A 114 -19.33 -2.96 -25.14
N TYR A 115 -18.64 -1.82 -25.02
CA TYR A 115 -17.19 -1.72 -25.08
C TYR A 115 -16.65 -0.99 -23.86
N CYS A 116 -15.65 -1.58 -23.22
CA CYS A 116 -14.80 -0.92 -22.23
C CYS A 116 -13.38 -1.45 -22.39
N ASN A 117 -12.54 -0.72 -23.11
CA ASN A 117 -11.18 -1.10 -23.38
C ASN A 117 -10.23 0.07 -23.12
N TRP A 118 -8.94 -0.23 -23.08
CA TRP A 118 -7.91 0.79 -22.90
C TRP A 118 -6.72 0.52 -23.81
N GLY A 119 -6.01 1.59 -24.14
CA GLY A 119 -4.76 1.56 -24.89
C GLY A 119 -3.69 2.39 -24.19
N LYS A 120 -2.45 1.89 -24.22
CA LYS A 120 -1.26 2.62 -23.78
C LYS A 120 -0.78 3.53 -24.90
N GLU A 121 -0.78 4.84 -24.67
CA GLU A 121 -0.14 5.83 -25.55
C GLU A 121 1.18 6.30 -24.92
N ASP A 122 1.96 7.11 -25.64
CA ASP A 122 3.28 7.57 -25.19
C ASP A 122 3.22 8.44 -23.92
N THR A 123 2.16 9.25 -23.80
CA THR A 123 2.01 10.25 -22.72
C THR A 123 0.88 9.96 -21.75
N ARG A 124 -0.01 9.01 -22.07
CA ARG A 124 -1.25 8.78 -21.34
C ARG A 124 -1.85 7.41 -21.63
N ILE A 125 -2.89 7.08 -20.87
CA ILE A 125 -3.77 5.93 -21.13
C ILE A 125 -5.04 6.47 -21.76
N ARG A 126 -5.45 5.88 -22.89
CA ARG A 126 -6.76 6.14 -23.50
C ARG A 126 -7.72 5.05 -23.05
N ILE A 127 -8.86 5.45 -22.50
CA ILE A 127 -9.98 4.56 -22.20
C ILE A 127 -11.07 4.84 -23.24
N SER A 128 -11.60 3.79 -23.87
CA SER A 128 -12.81 3.89 -24.70
C SER A 128 -13.93 3.07 -24.05
N CYS A 129 -15.00 3.77 -23.66
CA CYS A 129 -16.15 3.21 -22.98
C CYS A 129 -17.41 3.67 -23.71
N TYR A 130 -18.15 2.77 -24.36
CA TYR A 130 -19.39 3.12 -25.07
C TYR A 130 -20.24 1.90 -25.41
N ASN A 131 -21.48 2.13 -25.86
CA ASN A 131 -22.35 1.13 -26.47
C ASN A 131 -22.79 1.55 -27.89
N SER A 132 -23.33 0.60 -28.65
CA SER A 132 -23.94 0.82 -29.98
C SER A 132 -25.08 1.84 -29.96
N GLU A 133 -25.88 1.86 -28.89
CA GLU A 133 -27.04 2.74 -28.72
C GLU A 133 -26.83 3.80 -27.61
N GLN A 134 -25.80 4.63 -27.76
CA GLN A 134 -25.44 5.61 -26.75
C GLN A 134 -26.45 6.78 -26.70
N ARG A 135 -27.20 6.90 -25.60
CA ARG A 135 -28.13 8.03 -25.37
C ARG A 135 -27.47 9.26 -24.76
N ALA A 136 -26.42 9.07 -23.96
CA ALA A 136 -25.73 10.13 -23.23
C ALA A 136 -24.29 9.71 -22.94
N ASN A 137 -23.44 10.67 -22.55
CA ASN A 137 -22.04 10.38 -22.25
C ASN A 137 -21.90 9.27 -21.20
N PRO A 138 -21.16 8.19 -21.51
CA PRO A 138 -20.90 7.12 -20.55
C PRO A 138 -19.91 7.60 -19.50
N GLN A 139 -19.82 6.85 -18.39
CA GLN A 139 -18.82 7.06 -17.36
C GLN A 139 -18.01 5.78 -17.15
N CYS A 140 -16.71 5.95 -16.97
CA CYS A 140 -15.80 4.85 -16.66
C CYS A 140 -15.04 5.15 -15.37
N ASN A 141 -14.76 4.11 -14.60
CA ASN A 141 -13.82 4.14 -13.50
C ASN A 141 -12.54 3.40 -13.89
N TYR A 142 -11.45 3.72 -13.20
CA TYR A 142 -10.17 3.07 -13.45
C TYR A 142 -9.38 2.84 -12.16
N LEU A 143 -8.50 1.86 -12.22
CA LEU A 143 -7.42 1.63 -11.27
C LEU A 143 -6.11 1.50 -12.05
N ALA A 144 -5.13 2.33 -11.70
CA ALA A 144 -3.81 2.38 -12.31
C ALA A 144 -2.73 2.12 -11.26
N VAL A 145 -1.78 1.25 -11.58
CA VAL A 145 -0.65 0.91 -10.71
C VAL A 145 0.65 1.35 -11.37
N TRP A 146 1.42 2.15 -10.66
CA TRP A 146 2.67 2.77 -11.14
C TRP A 146 3.85 2.35 -10.28
N ARG A 147 5.03 2.19 -10.88
CA ARG A 147 6.28 1.85 -10.18
C ARG A 147 7.47 2.63 -10.73
N LYS A 148 8.19 3.31 -9.84
CA LYS A 148 9.49 3.96 -10.14
C LYS A 148 10.63 2.95 -10.13
#